data_AF-A0A259SUN7-F1
#
_entry.id   AF-A0A259SUN7-F1
#
_cell.length_a   1.000
_cell.length_b   1.000
_cell.length_c   1.000
_cell.angle_alpha   90.00
_cell.angle_beta   90.00
_cell.angle_gamma   90.00
#
_symmetry.space_group_name_H-M   'P 1'
#
loop_
_entity.id
_entity.type
_entity.pdbx_description
1 polymer ?
#
loop_
_entity_poly.entity_id
_entity_poly.type
_entity_poly.pdbx_seq_one_letter_code
_entity_poly.pdbx_strand_id
1 'polypeptide(L)'
;SEITNLDLPERAAAMLDDQELAEKTFVMWDIIHDRTHMRGDLPFDPFMIKQRMPFFLYSLEEMRCDMTAFRESVKIERAFDARVAAGEQLTASEQEMHDYAHLVQYAVIFDRIFRFSITGNRTRNYDAVGGQLLFAWLHQRGVLHWTDTALAFDWENVPDAVVALGDAIDDLYWHSIDRPKVAHWLAAYELVRGTLTPHPASQWARGLSDEILAGAPKGYTDAVLDDEFPLSMFFETLDKKMKPVIESTVGIRGTDD
;
A
#
# COMPACT_ATOMS: atom_id res chain seq x y z
N SER A 1 -18.43 -5.82 3.11
CA SER A 1 -19.16 -6.24 1.90
C SER A 1 -20.31 -5.30 1.54
N GLU A 2 -21.08 -4.75 2.50
CA GLU A 2 -22.30 -3.96 2.20
C GLU A 2 -22.09 -2.70 1.34
N ILE A 3 -20.97 -1.99 1.53
CA ILE A 3 -20.69 -0.73 0.79
C ILE A 3 -20.15 -0.99 -0.61
N THR A 4 -19.35 -2.04 -0.77
CA THR A 4 -18.59 -2.37 -1.98
C THR A 4 -19.18 -3.53 -2.78
N ASN A 5 -20.16 -4.25 -2.22
CA ASN A 5 -20.65 -5.55 -2.71
C ASN A 5 -19.53 -6.58 -2.96
N LEU A 6 -18.40 -6.44 -2.25
CA LEU A 6 -17.28 -7.36 -2.38
C LEU A 6 -17.64 -8.71 -1.75
N ASP A 7 -17.53 -9.77 -2.55
CA ASP A 7 -17.55 -11.14 -2.07
C ASP A 7 -16.19 -11.49 -1.46
N LEU A 8 -16.21 -11.90 -0.20
CA LEU A 8 -15.00 -12.10 0.60
C LEU A 8 -14.60 -13.58 0.58
N PRO A 9 -13.31 -13.89 0.34
CA PRO A 9 -12.81 -15.23 0.60
C PRO A 9 -13.09 -15.67 2.03
N GLU A 10 -13.37 -16.95 2.25
CA GLU A 10 -13.76 -17.50 3.56
C GLU A 10 -12.77 -17.11 4.68
N ARG A 11 -11.47 -17.19 4.40
CA ARG A 11 -10.41 -16.80 5.35
C ARG A 11 -10.45 -15.31 5.68
N ALA A 12 -10.71 -14.46 4.69
CA ALA A 12 -10.81 -13.02 4.90
C ALA A 12 -12.05 -12.66 5.73
N ALA A 13 -13.19 -13.33 5.48
CA ALA A 13 -14.38 -13.17 6.30
C ALA A 13 -14.13 -13.61 7.75
N ALA A 14 -13.52 -14.78 7.95
CA ALA A 14 -13.18 -15.28 9.28
C ALA A 14 -12.27 -14.32 10.07
N MET A 15 -11.29 -13.70 9.41
CA MET A 15 -10.43 -12.69 10.03
C MET A 15 -11.20 -11.43 10.45
N LEU A 16 -12.19 -10.99 9.67
CA LEU A 16 -12.99 -9.81 10.00
C LEU A 16 -13.98 -10.05 11.14
N ASP A 17 -14.38 -11.30 11.37
CA ASP A 17 -15.32 -11.71 12.42
C ASP A 17 -14.64 -12.14 13.74
N ASP A 18 -13.29 -12.24 13.76
CA ASP A 18 -12.52 -12.69 14.93
C ASP A 18 -11.40 -11.68 15.28
N GLN A 19 -11.60 -10.94 16.38
CA GLN A 19 -10.68 -9.93 16.88
C GLN A 19 -9.28 -10.51 17.19
N GLU A 20 -9.19 -11.70 17.80
CA GLU A 20 -7.89 -12.28 18.19
C GLU A 20 -7.13 -12.72 16.94
N LEU A 21 -7.84 -13.27 15.94
CA LEU A 21 -7.26 -13.65 14.65
C LEU A 21 -6.77 -12.42 13.88
N ALA A 22 -7.56 -11.34 13.86
CA ALA A 22 -7.16 -10.07 13.26
C ALA A 22 -5.90 -9.53 13.94
N GLU A 23 -5.90 -9.40 15.27
CA GLU A 23 -4.75 -8.89 16.04
C GLU A 23 -3.46 -9.67 15.75
N LYS A 24 -3.50 -11.00 15.75
CA LYS A 24 -2.31 -11.82 15.44
C LYS A 24 -1.83 -11.65 14.00
N THR A 25 -2.76 -11.49 13.05
CA THR A 25 -2.43 -11.19 11.65
C THR A 25 -1.72 -9.84 11.54
N PHE A 26 -2.25 -8.80 12.18
CA PHE A 26 -1.64 -7.47 12.21
C PHE A 26 -0.27 -7.48 12.91
N VAL A 27 -0.10 -8.23 14.00
CA VAL A 27 1.21 -8.39 14.65
C VAL A 27 2.25 -8.98 13.69
N MET A 28 1.89 -10.01 12.92
CA MET A 28 2.80 -10.59 11.92
C MET A 28 3.17 -9.56 10.85
N TRP A 29 2.17 -8.85 10.31
CA TRP A 29 2.39 -7.80 9.32
C TRP A 29 3.30 -6.69 9.88
N ASP A 30 2.96 -6.10 11.02
CA ASP A 30 3.68 -4.99 11.65
C ASP A 30 5.15 -5.36 11.93
N ILE A 31 5.42 -6.56 12.45
CA ILE A 31 6.80 -7.02 12.71
C ILE A 31 7.63 -7.04 11.42
N ILE A 32 7.07 -7.53 10.31
CA ILE A 32 7.78 -7.58 9.03
C ILE A 32 7.94 -6.17 8.44
N HIS A 33 6.88 -5.37 8.47
CA HIS A 33 6.86 -3.98 8.00
C HIS A 33 7.94 -3.15 8.70
N ASP A 34 7.89 -3.07 10.03
CA ASP A 34 8.81 -2.25 10.84
C ASP A 34 10.26 -2.68 10.66
N ARG A 35 10.49 -3.99 10.56
CA ARG A 35 11.83 -4.55 10.32
C ARG A 35 12.36 -4.14 8.94
N THR A 36 11.48 -3.98 7.96
CA THR A 36 11.82 -3.67 6.56
C THR A 36 12.28 -2.23 6.36
N HIS A 37 11.80 -1.27 7.16
CA HIS A 37 12.30 0.11 7.12
C HIS A 37 13.84 0.18 7.27
N MET A 38 14.42 -0.72 8.07
CA MET A 38 15.86 -0.78 8.35
C MET A 38 16.64 -1.72 7.42
N ARG A 39 16.04 -2.17 6.31
CA ARG A 39 16.60 -3.17 5.37
C ARG A 39 16.41 -2.71 3.92
N GLY A 40 17.22 -3.28 3.01
CA GLY A 40 17.17 -2.99 1.57
C GLY A 40 18.23 -2.01 1.10
N ASP A 41 18.21 -1.67 -0.18
CA ASP A 41 19.11 -0.69 -0.79
C ASP A 41 18.68 0.73 -0.41
N LEU A 42 19.61 1.49 0.17
CA LEU A 42 19.36 2.79 0.80
C LEU A 42 18.15 2.74 1.75
N PRO A 43 18.24 1.94 2.85
CA PRO A 43 17.17 1.86 3.83
C PRO A 43 16.87 3.27 4.35
N PHE A 44 15.60 3.58 4.61
CA PHE A 44 15.18 4.92 5.03
C PHE A 44 16.02 5.33 6.25
N ASP A 45 17.02 6.18 6.00
CA ASP A 45 18.05 6.44 7.00
C ASP A 45 17.37 7.19 8.17
N PRO A 46 17.54 6.76 9.43
CA PRO A 46 16.98 7.48 10.58
C PRO A 46 17.43 8.95 10.68
N PHE A 47 18.47 9.37 9.95
CA PHE A 47 18.85 10.78 9.76
C PHE A 47 18.09 11.48 8.60
N MET A 48 17.48 10.74 7.67
CA MET A 48 16.58 11.24 6.61
C MET A 48 15.21 11.67 7.12
N ILE A 49 14.78 11.23 8.32
CA ILE A 49 13.55 11.72 8.98
C ILE A 49 13.57 13.24 9.18
N LYS A 50 14.76 13.86 9.26
CA LYS A 50 14.91 15.33 9.33
C LYS A 50 14.92 16.02 7.97
N GLN A 51 14.94 15.27 6.87
CA GLN A 51 14.97 15.83 5.52
C GLN A 51 13.55 15.97 4.97
N ARG A 52 13.21 17.22 4.62
CA ARG A 52 11.95 17.52 3.94
C ARG A 52 12.00 16.94 2.53
N MET A 53 11.14 15.97 2.25
CA MET A 53 11.00 15.33 0.93
C MET A 53 9.57 15.49 0.40
N PRO A 54 9.35 15.37 -0.92
CA PRO A 54 8.01 15.27 -1.49
C PRO A 54 7.21 14.14 -0.83
N PHE A 55 5.93 14.38 -0.52
CA PHE A 55 5.20 13.47 0.35
C PHE A 55 4.93 12.07 -0.26
N PHE A 56 4.87 11.99 -1.58
CA PHE A 56 4.72 10.72 -2.31
C PHE A 56 5.91 9.77 -2.13
N LEU A 57 7.09 10.25 -1.72
CA LEU A 57 8.22 9.36 -1.39
C LEU A 57 7.97 8.61 -0.08
N TYR A 58 7.32 9.24 0.90
CA TYR A 58 6.89 8.51 2.11
C TYR A 58 5.87 7.44 1.72
N SER A 59 4.97 7.71 0.76
CA SER A 59 4.06 6.68 0.23
C SER A 59 4.80 5.48 -0.32
N LEU A 60 5.86 5.70 -1.10
CA LEU A 60 6.63 4.61 -1.71
C LEU A 60 7.43 3.81 -0.68
N GLU A 61 7.95 4.46 0.36
CA GLU A 61 8.63 3.78 1.46
C GLU A 61 7.67 2.87 2.24
N GLU A 62 6.52 3.40 2.62
CA GLU A 62 5.47 2.67 3.31
C GLU A 62 4.95 1.48 2.47
N MET A 63 4.77 1.71 1.17
CA MET A 63 4.42 0.67 0.22
C MET A 63 5.53 -0.38 0.09
N ARG A 64 6.81 -0.01 0.07
CA ARG A 64 7.93 -0.96 0.03
C ARG A 64 7.90 -1.92 1.22
N CYS A 65 7.67 -1.39 2.42
CA CYS A 65 7.57 -2.19 3.64
C CYS A 65 6.39 -3.17 3.60
N ASP A 66 5.20 -2.69 3.22
CA ASP A 66 4.01 -3.55 3.10
C ASP A 66 4.11 -4.58 1.99
N MET A 67 4.64 -4.19 0.84
CA MET A 67 4.88 -5.09 -0.30
C MET A 67 5.88 -6.18 0.07
N THR A 68 6.84 -5.88 0.94
CA THR A 68 7.76 -6.89 1.48
C THR A 68 7.02 -7.87 2.38
N ALA A 69 6.22 -7.39 3.34
CA ALA A 69 5.39 -8.25 4.18
C ALA A 69 4.46 -9.14 3.35
N PHE A 70 3.79 -8.55 2.37
CA PHE A 70 2.92 -9.26 1.42
C PHE A 70 3.69 -10.33 0.64
N ARG A 71 4.83 -9.97 0.03
CA ARG A 71 5.66 -10.88 -0.78
C ARG A 71 6.19 -12.05 0.03
N GLU A 72 6.67 -11.82 1.25
CA GLU A 72 7.15 -12.90 2.12
C GLU A 72 6.00 -13.82 2.54
N SER A 73 4.83 -13.28 2.82
CA SER A 73 3.61 -14.05 3.06
C SER A 73 3.22 -14.93 1.87
N VAL A 74 3.26 -14.41 0.63
CA VAL A 74 3.03 -15.20 -0.60
C VAL A 74 4.02 -16.36 -0.72
N LYS A 75 5.31 -16.12 -0.42
CA LYS A 75 6.34 -17.18 -0.47
C LYS A 75 6.06 -18.27 0.56
N ILE A 76 5.69 -17.90 1.78
CA ILE A 76 5.35 -18.83 2.86
C ILE A 76 4.14 -19.66 2.48
N GLU A 77 3.06 -19.02 2.03
CA GLU A 77 1.86 -19.68 1.50
C GLU A 77 2.24 -20.74 0.46
N ARG A 78 2.90 -20.31 -0.62
CA ARG A 78 3.19 -21.18 -1.77
C ARG A 78 4.10 -22.35 -1.37
N ALA A 79 5.05 -22.12 -0.46
CA ALA A 79 5.95 -23.17 0.03
C ALA A 79 5.20 -24.22 0.85
N PHE A 80 4.26 -23.81 1.72
CA PHE A 80 3.47 -24.74 2.51
C PHE A 80 2.38 -25.43 1.68
N ASP A 81 1.72 -24.73 0.75
CA ASP A 81 0.76 -25.35 -0.18
C ASP A 81 1.41 -26.46 -0.99
N ALA A 82 2.64 -26.24 -1.48
CA ALA A 82 3.38 -27.26 -2.22
C ALA A 82 3.67 -28.51 -1.37
N ARG A 83 4.01 -28.33 -0.08
CA ARG A 83 4.26 -29.43 0.85
C ARG A 83 2.98 -30.21 1.17
N VAL A 84 1.88 -29.51 1.44
CA VAL A 84 0.56 -30.12 1.67
C VAL A 84 0.11 -30.89 0.44
N ALA A 85 0.28 -30.33 -0.77
CA ALA A 85 -0.03 -31.00 -2.03
C ALA A 85 0.84 -32.25 -2.27
N ALA A 86 2.07 -32.28 -1.76
CA ALA A 86 2.94 -33.45 -1.75
C ALA A 86 2.57 -34.51 -0.69
N GLY A 87 1.54 -34.26 0.12
CA GLY A 87 1.05 -35.15 1.17
C GLY A 87 1.82 -35.03 2.49
N GLU A 88 2.63 -33.99 2.67
CA GLU A 88 3.27 -33.71 3.95
C GLU A 88 2.25 -33.18 4.96
N GLN A 89 2.43 -33.57 6.22
CA GLN A 89 1.68 -33.02 7.35
C GLN A 89 2.48 -31.88 7.95
N LEU A 90 1.91 -30.68 7.96
CA LEU A 90 2.51 -29.53 8.64
C LEU A 90 2.43 -29.74 10.15
N THR A 91 3.47 -29.34 10.88
CA THR A 91 3.41 -29.21 12.34
C THR A 91 2.42 -28.11 12.72
N ALA A 92 1.97 -28.08 13.98
CA ALA A 92 1.02 -27.07 14.44
C ALA A 92 1.51 -25.62 14.20
N SER A 93 2.79 -25.34 14.45
CA SER A 93 3.36 -24.01 14.20
C SER A 93 3.52 -23.68 12.71
N GLU A 94 3.75 -24.68 11.87
CA GLU A 94 3.78 -24.48 10.41
C GLU A 94 2.38 -24.22 9.86
N GLN A 95 1.35 -24.90 10.39
CA GLN A 95 -0.03 -24.64 10.03
C GLN A 95 -0.45 -23.22 10.43
N GLU A 96 -0.11 -22.79 11.65
CA GLU A 96 -0.39 -21.43 12.10
C GLU A 96 0.30 -20.37 11.22
N MET A 97 1.58 -20.59 10.88
CA MET A 97 2.30 -19.71 9.96
C MET A 97 1.70 -19.69 8.56
N HIS A 98 1.23 -20.84 8.06
CA HIS A 98 0.53 -20.95 6.79
C HIS A 98 -0.76 -20.14 6.81
N ASP A 99 -1.58 -20.27 7.85
CA ASP A 99 -2.84 -19.55 7.97
C ASP A 99 -2.63 -18.04 8.04
N TYR A 100 -1.70 -17.53 8.87
CA TYR A 100 -1.43 -16.10 8.94
C TYR A 100 -0.83 -15.54 7.64
N ALA A 101 -0.03 -16.31 6.90
CA ALA A 101 0.52 -15.87 5.62
C ALA A 101 -0.58 -15.55 4.59
N HIS A 102 -1.68 -16.31 4.58
CA HIS A 102 -2.86 -15.98 3.79
C HIS A 102 -3.53 -14.69 4.29
N LEU A 103 -3.69 -14.55 5.60
CA LEU A 103 -4.41 -13.43 6.20
C LEU A 103 -3.67 -12.10 6.07
N VAL A 104 -2.34 -12.09 6.19
CA VAL A 104 -1.51 -10.87 6.01
C VAL A 104 -1.71 -10.28 4.61
N GLN A 105 -1.87 -11.11 3.59
CA GLN A 105 -2.12 -10.62 2.23
C GLN A 105 -3.45 -9.85 2.15
N TYR A 106 -4.51 -10.39 2.73
CA TYR A 106 -5.80 -9.70 2.82
C TYR A 106 -5.71 -8.43 3.65
N ALA A 107 -5.06 -8.48 4.82
CA ALA A 107 -4.91 -7.35 5.71
C ALA A 107 -4.22 -6.15 5.01
N VAL A 108 -3.09 -6.40 4.33
CA VAL A 108 -2.38 -5.37 3.55
C VAL A 108 -3.30 -4.74 2.48
N ILE A 109 -3.99 -5.56 1.69
CA ILE A 109 -4.88 -5.07 0.63
C ILE A 109 -6.02 -4.25 1.24
N PHE A 110 -6.67 -4.76 2.29
CA PHE A 110 -7.84 -4.13 2.88
C PHE A 110 -7.51 -2.80 3.53
N ASP A 111 -6.42 -2.73 4.29
CA ASP A 111 -6.03 -1.49 4.94
C ASP A 111 -5.53 -0.46 3.93
N ARG A 112 -4.66 -0.84 2.99
CA ARG A 112 -4.19 0.10 1.95
C ARG A 112 -5.35 0.64 1.12
N ILE A 113 -6.24 -0.23 0.62
CA ILE A 113 -7.32 0.21 -0.26
C ILE A 113 -8.47 0.84 0.53
N PHE A 114 -8.99 0.24 1.59
CA PHE A 114 -10.25 0.68 2.20
C PHE A 114 -10.10 1.60 3.41
N ARG A 115 -8.97 1.55 4.13
CA ARG A 115 -8.75 2.38 5.33
C ARG A 115 -7.83 3.56 5.05
N PHE A 116 -6.59 3.29 4.68
CA PHE A 116 -5.54 4.28 4.47
C PHE A 116 -5.86 5.27 3.34
N SER A 117 -6.52 4.81 2.27
CA SER A 117 -6.92 5.66 1.13
C SER A 117 -7.87 6.81 1.48
N ILE A 118 -8.66 6.65 2.55
CA ILE A 118 -9.77 7.56 2.89
C ILE A 118 -9.71 8.09 4.33
N THR A 119 -8.73 7.66 5.13
CA THR A 119 -8.56 8.14 6.50
C THR A 119 -7.65 9.38 6.55
N GLY A 120 -7.95 10.33 7.42
CA GLY A 120 -7.17 11.56 7.61
C GLY A 120 -7.58 12.69 6.66
N ASN A 121 -6.83 13.80 6.67
CA ASN A 121 -7.08 14.91 5.74
C ASN A 121 -6.39 14.66 4.38
N ARG A 122 -6.70 15.48 3.36
CA ARG A 122 -6.09 15.36 2.02
C ARG A 122 -4.78 16.15 1.84
N THR A 123 -4.32 16.86 2.85
CA THR A 123 -3.11 17.68 2.77
C THR A 123 -1.87 16.82 2.96
N ARG A 124 -1.19 16.53 1.85
CA ARG A 124 0.07 15.78 1.77
C ARG A 124 -0.04 14.39 2.43
N ASN A 125 -1.19 13.76 2.26
CA ASN A 125 -1.50 12.46 2.84
C ASN A 125 -0.82 11.35 2.02
N TYR A 126 0.31 10.86 2.53
CA TYR A 126 1.11 9.86 1.85
C TYR A 126 0.45 8.47 1.88
N ASP A 127 -0.23 8.11 2.96
CA ASP A 127 -0.93 6.83 3.07
C ASP A 127 -2.02 6.70 2.02
N ALA A 128 -2.75 7.78 1.80
CA ALA A 128 -3.79 7.77 0.81
C ALA A 128 -3.27 7.68 -0.63
N VAL A 129 -2.07 8.19 -0.90
CA VAL A 129 -1.42 7.98 -2.21
C VAL A 129 -1.01 6.52 -2.39
N GLY A 130 -0.44 5.88 -1.36
CA GLY A 130 -0.05 4.46 -1.42
C GLY A 130 -1.25 3.54 -1.69
N GLY A 131 -2.36 3.76 -0.98
CA GLY A 131 -3.58 3.00 -1.16
C GLY A 131 -4.22 3.18 -2.56
N GLN A 132 -4.27 4.42 -3.05
CA GLN A 132 -4.72 4.69 -4.43
C GLN A 132 -3.82 4.04 -5.47
N LEU A 133 -2.49 4.08 -5.25
CA LEU A 133 -1.50 3.47 -6.14
C LEU A 133 -1.74 1.97 -6.27
N LEU A 134 -1.92 1.27 -5.15
CA LEU A 134 -2.25 -0.16 -5.13
C LEU A 134 -3.55 -0.45 -5.89
N PHE A 135 -4.63 0.27 -5.58
CA PHE A 135 -5.92 0.07 -6.22
C PHE A 135 -5.84 0.26 -7.74
N ALA A 136 -5.27 1.37 -8.20
CA ALA A 136 -5.15 1.68 -9.62
C ALA A 136 -4.23 0.69 -10.34
N TRP A 137 -3.15 0.24 -9.69
CA TRP A 137 -2.23 -0.77 -10.22
C TRP A 137 -2.91 -2.12 -10.47
N LEU A 138 -3.68 -2.61 -9.50
CA LEU A 138 -4.46 -3.85 -9.62
C LEU A 138 -5.54 -3.72 -10.69
N HIS A 139 -6.23 -2.58 -10.74
CA HIS A 139 -7.25 -2.30 -11.75
C HIS A 139 -6.66 -2.28 -13.17
N GLN A 140 -5.54 -1.61 -13.39
CA GLN A 140 -4.86 -1.54 -14.70
C GLN A 140 -4.34 -2.90 -15.18
N ARG A 141 -4.16 -3.86 -14.27
CA ARG A 141 -3.78 -5.25 -14.57
C ARG A 141 -4.96 -6.20 -14.74
N GLY A 142 -6.18 -5.70 -14.55
CA GLY A 142 -7.39 -6.50 -14.69
C GLY A 142 -7.57 -7.55 -13.60
N VAL A 143 -6.98 -7.37 -12.42
CA VAL A 143 -7.19 -8.25 -11.25
C VAL A 143 -8.06 -7.60 -10.16
N LEU A 144 -8.46 -6.34 -10.37
CA LEU A 144 -9.45 -5.63 -9.59
C LEU A 144 -10.43 -4.95 -10.55
N HIS A 145 -11.73 -5.11 -10.30
CA HIS A 145 -12.79 -4.53 -11.11
C HIS A 145 -13.81 -3.77 -10.26
N TRP A 146 -14.26 -2.62 -10.76
CA TRP A 146 -15.42 -1.91 -10.25
C TRP A 146 -16.45 -1.78 -11.37
N THR A 147 -17.43 -2.69 -11.37
CA THR A 147 -18.44 -2.80 -12.43
C THR A 147 -19.81 -2.96 -11.79
N ASP A 148 -20.84 -2.30 -12.33
CA ASP A 148 -22.21 -2.39 -11.84
C ASP A 148 -22.35 -2.16 -10.32
N THR A 149 -21.55 -1.23 -9.79
CA THR A 149 -21.46 -0.89 -8.35
C THR A 149 -21.00 -2.03 -7.43
N ALA A 150 -20.31 -3.03 -7.99
CA ALA A 150 -19.67 -4.10 -7.24
C ALA A 150 -18.16 -4.09 -7.47
N LEU A 151 -17.42 -4.29 -6.37
CA LEU A 151 -15.99 -4.50 -6.38
C LEU A 151 -15.73 -6.00 -6.45
N ALA A 152 -14.87 -6.41 -7.38
CA ALA A 152 -14.44 -7.79 -7.53
C ALA A 152 -12.92 -7.86 -7.65
N PHE A 153 -12.34 -8.92 -7.10
CA PHE A 153 -10.93 -9.25 -7.25
C PHE A 153 -10.80 -10.61 -7.94
N ASP A 154 -9.80 -10.72 -8.81
CA ASP A 154 -9.28 -12.01 -9.23
C ASP A 154 -8.26 -12.48 -8.18
N TRP A 155 -8.77 -13.08 -7.09
CA TRP A 155 -7.96 -13.45 -5.93
C TRP A 155 -6.78 -14.39 -6.26
N GLU A 156 -6.89 -15.18 -7.32
CA GLU A 156 -5.81 -16.07 -7.77
C GLU A 156 -4.62 -15.27 -8.33
N ASN A 157 -4.88 -14.21 -9.11
CA ASN A 157 -3.86 -13.43 -9.79
C ASN A 157 -3.44 -12.15 -9.05
N VAL A 158 -4.19 -11.73 -8.03
CA VAL A 158 -3.85 -10.58 -7.19
C VAL A 158 -2.45 -10.68 -6.57
N PRO A 159 -2.02 -11.82 -5.99
CA PRO A 159 -0.70 -11.91 -5.35
C PRO A 159 0.45 -11.52 -6.27
N ASP A 160 0.46 -12.02 -7.51
CA ASP A 160 1.52 -11.72 -8.47
C ASP A 160 1.45 -10.26 -8.94
N ALA A 161 0.25 -9.68 -9.07
CA ALA A 161 0.10 -8.27 -9.40
C ALA A 161 0.60 -7.35 -8.28
N VAL A 162 0.35 -7.67 -7.02
CA VAL A 162 0.90 -6.93 -5.86
C VAL A 162 2.41 -7.06 -5.84
N VAL A 163 2.96 -8.28 -5.94
CA VAL A 163 4.42 -8.50 -5.96
C VAL A 163 5.09 -7.70 -7.09
N ALA A 164 4.46 -7.60 -8.27
CA ALA A 164 4.98 -6.79 -9.37
C ALA A 164 5.03 -5.28 -9.06
N LEU A 165 4.13 -4.74 -8.23
CA LEU A 165 4.24 -3.35 -7.75
C LEU A 165 5.44 -3.22 -6.79
N GLY A 166 5.61 -4.21 -5.91
CA GLY A 166 6.76 -4.30 -5.03
C GLY A 166 8.08 -4.30 -5.81
N ASP A 167 8.17 -5.11 -6.87
CA ASP A 167 9.33 -5.17 -7.76
C ASP A 167 9.64 -3.83 -8.44
N ALA A 168 8.61 -3.11 -8.90
CA ALA A 168 8.79 -1.79 -9.51
C ALA A 168 9.32 -0.77 -8.49
N ILE A 169 8.86 -0.84 -7.25
CA ILE A 169 9.36 0.01 -6.16
C ILE A 169 10.78 -0.40 -5.79
N ASP A 170 11.07 -1.69 -5.63
CA ASP A 170 12.40 -2.19 -5.32
C ASP A 170 13.42 -1.78 -6.42
N ASP A 171 13.04 -1.83 -7.69
CA ASP A 171 13.88 -1.36 -8.81
C ASP A 171 14.16 0.15 -8.72
N LEU A 172 13.15 0.97 -8.38
CA LEU A 172 13.33 2.40 -8.16
C LEU A 172 14.37 2.67 -7.05
N TYR A 173 14.29 1.93 -5.94
CA TYR A 173 15.21 2.03 -4.80
C TYR A 173 16.59 1.47 -5.11
N TRP A 174 16.70 0.36 -5.84
CA TRP A 174 17.98 -0.19 -6.27
C TRP A 174 18.78 0.83 -7.09
N HIS A 175 18.13 1.49 -8.06
CA HIS A 175 18.76 2.56 -8.85
C HIS A 175 19.09 3.83 -8.04
N SER A 176 18.63 3.97 -6.80
CA SER A 176 18.91 5.16 -5.99
C SER A 176 20.39 5.28 -5.62
N ILE A 177 21.15 4.17 -5.62
CA ILE A 177 22.60 4.15 -5.39
C ILE A 177 23.34 4.97 -6.47
N ASP A 178 22.87 4.89 -7.71
CA ASP A 178 23.52 5.53 -8.86
C ASP A 178 22.91 6.91 -9.20
N ARG A 179 21.81 7.31 -8.54
CA ARG A 179 21.05 8.53 -8.85
C ARG A 179 21.36 9.65 -7.86
N PRO A 180 21.62 10.89 -8.36
CA PRO A 180 21.54 12.06 -7.52
C PRO A 180 20.14 12.19 -6.87
N LYS A 181 20.09 12.69 -5.63
CA LYS A 181 18.85 12.79 -4.83
C LYS A 181 17.64 13.34 -5.60
N VAL A 182 17.77 14.52 -6.22
CA VAL A 182 16.65 15.16 -6.94
C VAL A 182 16.28 14.42 -8.23
N ALA A 183 17.23 13.75 -8.88
CA ALA A 183 16.94 12.89 -10.02
C ALA A 183 16.18 11.63 -9.59
N HIS A 184 16.49 11.07 -8.41
CA HIS A 184 15.71 9.98 -7.83
C HIS A 184 14.28 10.44 -7.48
N TRP A 185 14.09 11.64 -6.93
CA TRP A 185 12.76 12.19 -6.65
C TRP A 185 11.91 12.34 -7.92
N LEU A 186 12.51 12.76 -9.03
CA LEU A 186 11.84 12.82 -10.33
C LEU A 186 11.45 11.42 -10.82
N ALA A 187 12.36 10.44 -10.73
CA ALA A 187 12.05 9.05 -11.10
C ALA A 187 10.93 8.44 -10.23
N ALA A 188 10.92 8.73 -8.93
CA ALA A 188 9.86 8.32 -8.02
C ALA A 188 8.51 8.93 -8.41
N TYR A 189 8.51 10.22 -8.77
CA TYR A 189 7.30 10.87 -9.27
C TYR A 189 6.80 10.21 -10.56
N GLU A 190 7.69 9.90 -11.50
CA GLU A 190 7.36 9.19 -12.75
C GLU A 190 6.71 7.82 -12.49
N LEU A 191 7.22 7.04 -11.51
CA LEU A 191 6.60 5.78 -11.11
C LEU A 191 5.16 5.98 -10.62
N VAL A 192 4.93 6.94 -9.71
CA VAL A 192 3.59 7.19 -9.15
C VAL A 192 2.65 7.69 -10.23
N ARG A 193 3.05 8.70 -11.04
CA ARG A 193 2.19 9.26 -12.09
C ARG A 193 1.95 8.33 -13.28
N GLY A 194 2.78 7.29 -13.44
CA GLY A 194 2.56 6.24 -14.42
C GLY A 194 1.29 5.42 -14.11
N THR A 195 0.86 5.41 -12.85
CA THR A 195 -0.34 4.70 -12.39
C THR A 195 -1.46 5.66 -11.98
N LEU A 196 -1.14 6.72 -11.24
CA LEU A 196 -2.09 7.72 -10.75
C LEU A 196 -2.09 8.96 -11.63
N THR A 197 -3.27 9.53 -11.86
CA THR A 197 -3.37 10.83 -12.55
C THR A 197 -3.04 11.95 -11.55
N PRO A 198 -1.99 12.78 -11.79
CA PRO A 198 -1.71 13.92 -10.94
C PRO A 198 -2.80 14.99 -11.02
N HIS A 199 -2.84 15.89 -10.04
CA HIS A 199 -3.71 17.05 -10.05
C HIS A 199 -3.48 17.89 -11.33
N PRO A 200 -4.53 18.37 -12.04
CA PRO A 200 -4.37 19.12 -13.30
C PRO A 200 -3.52 20.40 -13.19
N ALA A 201 -3.43 20.97 -12.00
CA ALA A 201 -2.61 22.14 -11.67
C ALA A 201 -1.15 21.83 -11.31
N SER A 202 -0.75 20.54 -11.28
CA SER A 202 0.57 20.13 -10.83
C SER A 202 1.70 20.74 -11.66
N GLN A 203 2.67 21.34 -10.97
CA GLN A 203 3.91 21.81 -11.59
C GLN A 203 4.83 20.63 -11.94
N TRP A 204 4.86 19.61 -11.08
CA TRP A 204 5.63 18.39 -11.33
C TRP A 204 5.15 17.68 -12.60
N ALA A 205 3.84 17.55 -12.79
CA ALA A 205 3.26 16.89 -13.94
C ALA A 205 3.58 17.60 -15.27
N ARG A 206 3.70 18.93 -15.23
CA ARG A 206 4.02 19.81 -16.37
C ARG A 206 5.52 19.93 -16.65
N GLY A 207 6.35 19.48 -15.72
CA GLY A 207 7.78 19.75 -15.69
C GLY A 207 8.10 20.97 -14.81
N LEU A 208 8.99 20.77 -13.84
CA LEU A 208 9.50 21.84 -12.99
C LEU A 208 10.31 22.84 -13.82
N SER A 209 10.31 24.12 -13.42
CA SER A 209 11.09 25.16 -14.10
C SER A 209 12.60 24.95 -13.93
N ASP A 210 13.40 25.46 -14.87
CA ASP A 210 14.87 25.41 -14.80
C ASP A 210 15.41 26.02 -13.48
N GLU A 211 14.75 27.04 -12.95
CA GLU A 211 15.09 27.65 -11.65
C GLU A 211 14.96 26.63 -10.51
N ILE A 212 13.89 25.84 -10.48
CA ILE A 212 13.70 24.78 -9.48
C ILE A 212 14.69 23.64 -9.76
N LEU A 213 14.82 23.23 -11.02
CA LEU A 213 15.64 22.08 -11.41
C LEU A 213 17.13 22.28 -11.09
N ALA A 214 17.66 23.48 -11.35
CA ALA A 214 19.03 23.88 -11.01
C ALA A 214 19.18 24.37 -9.57
N GLY A 215 18.08 24.51 -8.82
CA GLY A 215 18.04 25.07 -7.48
C GLY A 215 18.22 24.05 -6.36
N ALA A 216 17.94 24.51 -5.13
CA ALA A 216 18.02 23.65 -3.95
C ALA A 216 16.81 22.69 -3.86
N PRO A 217 16.95 21.51 -3.21
CA PRO A 217 15.87 20.53 -3.04
C PRO A 217 14.59 21.09 -2.42
N LYS A 218 14.69 22.16 -1.62
CA LYS A 218 13.52 22.85 -1.06
C LYS A 218 12.53 23.29 -2.16
N GLY A 219 13.01 23.77 -3.30
CA GLY A 219 12.16 24.19 -4.41
C GLY A 219 11.27 23.06 -4.94
N TYR A 220 11.84 21.85 -5.06
CA TYR A 220 11.09 20.64 -5.45
C TYR A 220 9.95 20.37 -4.45
N THR A 221 10.25 20.36 -3.15
CA THR A 221 9.24 20.08 -2.11
C THR A 221 8.15 21.15 -1.99
N ASP A 222 8.50 22.42 -2.21
CA ASP A 222 7.55 23.53 -2.14
C ASP A 222 6.64 23.57 -3.39
N ALA A 223 7.08 23.00 -4.52
CA ALA A 223 6.30 22.94 -5.75
C ALA A 223 5.27 21.80 -5.78
N VAL A 224 5.35 20.83 -4.87
CA VAL A 224 4.35 19.76 -4.74
C VAL A 224 3.06 20.34 -4.16
N LEU A 225 1.92 20.07 -4.80
CA LEU A 225 0.62 20.48 -4.26
C LEU A 225 0.28 19.71 -2.99
N ASP A 226 -0.57 20.30 -2.16
CA ASP A 226 -1.04 19.62 -0.96
C ASP A 226 -1.82 18.35 -1.32
N ASP A 227 -2.63 18.36 -2.39
CA ASP A 227 -3.27 17.17 -2.96
C ASP A 227 -2.75 16.91 -4.38
N GLU A 228 -1.48 16.50 -4.47
CA GLU A 228 -0.78 16.24 -5.74
C GLU A 228 -1.41 15.10 -6.56
N PHE A 229 -2.02 14.12 -5.88
CA PHE A 229 -2.70 12.96 -6.47
C PHE A 229 -4.11 12.85 -5.85
N PRO A 230 -5.09 13.60 -6.40
CA PRO A 230 -6.44 13.68 -5.84
C PRO A 230 -7.15 12.33 -5.91
N LEU A 231 -8.21 12.18 -5.10
CA LEU A 231 -8.99 10.96 -5.09
C LEU A 231 -9.58 10.64 -6.46
N SER A 232 -9.50 9.37 -6.86
CA SER A 232 -10.29 8.88 -8.00
C SER A 232 -11.79 8.93 -7.68
N MET A 233 -12.64 8.87 -8.72
CA MET A 233 -14.10 8.83 -8.54
C MET A 233 -14.58 7.67 -7.65
N PHE A 234 -13.88 6.54 -7.68
CA PHE A 234 -14.14 5.42 -6.78
C PHE A 234 -13.91 5.84 -5.33
N PHE A 235 -12.74 6.43 -5.03
CA PHE A 235 -12.39 6.82 -3.67
C PHE A 235 -13.21 7.99 -3.15
N GLU A 236 -13.61 8.96 -3.99
CA GLU A 236 -14.56 10.00 -3.58
C GLU A 236 -15.91 9.40 -3.13
N THR A 237 -16.35 8.34 -3.79
CA THR A 237 -17.61 7.66 -3.46
C THR A 237 -17.44 6.80 -2.21
N LEU A 238 -16.32 6.07 -2.11
CA LEU A 238 -15.99 5.24 -0.96
C LEU A 238 -15.88 6.09 0.31
N ASP A 239 -15.13 7.20 0.26
CA ASP A 239 -14.99 8.14 1.39
C ASP A 239 -16.35 8.61 1.91
N LYS A 240 -17.22 9.10 1.02
CA LYS A 240 -18.57 9.56 1.39
C LYS A 240 -19.41 8.46 2.05
N LYS A 241 -19.30 7.22 1.58
CA LYS A 241 -20.07 6.08 2.12
C LYS A 241 -19.49 5.55 3.44
N MET A 242 -18.18 5.54 3.58
CA MET A 242 -17.47 5.04 4.77
C MET A 242 -17.44 6.06 5.90
N LYS A 243 -17.56 7.35 5.61
CA LYS A 243 -17.48 8.42 6.59
C LYS A 243 -18.32 8.21 7.86
N PRO A 244 -19.61 7.82 7.79
CA PRO A 244 -20.40 7.56 9.00
C PRO A 244 -19.83 6.42 9.86
N VAL A 245 -19.29 5.37 9.22
CA VAL A 245 -18.66 4.24 9.92
C VAL A 245 -17.36 4.69 10.58
N ILE A 246 -16.48 5.40 9.86
CA ILE A 246 -15.22 5.92 10.40
C ILE A 246 -15.47 6.88 11.57
N GLU A 247 -16.45 7.77 11.46
CA GLU A 247 -16.82 8.68 12.55
C GLU A 247 -17.36 7.93 13.78
N SER A 248 -18.06 6.81 13.58
CA SER A 248 -18.59 5.98 14.67
C SER A 248 -17.51 5.23 15.45
N THR A 249 -16.33 4.99 14.84
CA THR A 249 -15.23 4.29 15.50
C THR A 249 -14.27 5.22 16.25
N VAL A 250 -14.46 6.54 16.14
CA VAL A 250 -13.64 7.51 16.86
C VAL A 250 -13.81 7.33 18.37
N GLY A 251 -12.70 6.99 19.02
CA GLY A 251 -12.65 6.85 20.48
C GLY A 251 -12.92 5.45 21.00
N ILE A 252 -13.23 4.48 20.14
CA ILE A 252 -13.27 3.05 20.50
C ILE A 252 -11.88 2.64 21.00
N ARG A 253 -11.86 1.95 22.13
CA ARG A 253 -10.67 1.33 22.73
C ARG A 253 -10.88 -0.19 22.71
N GLY A 254 -9.79 -0.97 22.76
CA GLY A 254 -9.86 -2.44 22.87
C GLY A 254 -10.48 -2.97 24.17
N THR A 255 -11.12 -2.12 24.97
CA THR A 255 -11.88 -2.46 26.19
C THR A 255 -13.36 -2.13 26.08
N ASP A 256 -13.78 -1.54 24.95
CA ASP A 256 -15.16 -1.16 24.71
C ASP A 256 -15.84 -2.34 24.01
N ASP A 257 -16.84 -2.93 24.67
CA ASP A 257 -17.66 -4.05 24.16
C ASP A 257 -18.54 -3.64 22.96
#